data_AF-A0A954PUF9-F1
#
_entry.id   AF-A0A954PUF9-F1
#
_cell.length_a   1.000
_cell.length_b   1.000
_cell.length_c   1.000
_cell.angle_alpha   90.00
_cell.angle_beta   90.00
_cell.angle_gamma   90.00
#
_symmetry.space_group_name_H-M   'P 1'
#
loop_
_entity.id
_entity.type
_entity.pdbx_description
1 polymer ?
#
loop_
_entity_poly.entity_id
_entity_poly.type
_entity_poly.pdbx_seq_one_letter_code
_entity_poly.pdbx_strand_id
1 'polypeptide(L)'
;MRYTYLIALAILMAMPTVSTLADEPTADQRLKAAGQPACRAPKRTCRPKPTGVFSESGLVRFRLLSGRIEVDPMRYRKGSQELIEDDFSESITVSSTQGVPSVYYSYHDDYQRIQLVAEHGKDLRIESTIIATGEQGVLQQYDDGNIHWSTRRDPNNESELDHAVNGPTLLHIVGQDEPGIQIHIESLISRMLRGRSIIDMTRRTEQYLQENSAELAVVSSHRVDDLIEQLKAAKHSKRRAAATELAQLGTSIIPYLKSALQRDDLDVEQATRIKSLISRCPRFDEDTPSSLACLLSSDRDHWQIMAKKMGHEQWIAANDHIRRCGLDALTR
;
A
#
# COMPACT_ATOMS: atom_id res chain seq x y z
N MET A 1 -8.10 37.33 48.46
CA MET A 1 -7.24 38.53 48.56
C MET A 1 -6.04 38.20 49.44
N ARG A 2 -4.82 38.56 48.97
CA ARG A 2 -3.50 38.64 49.67
C ARG A 2 -2.76 37.29 49.84
N TYR A 3 -1.71 36.95 49.06
CA TYR A 3 -0.32 37.51 48.94
C TYR A 3 0.38 37.63 50.32
N THR A 4 1.63 37.24 50.60
CA THR A 4 2.86 36.94 49.83
C THR A 4 4.00 36.57 50.82
N TYR A 5 5.16 36.13 50.27
CA TYR A 5 6.56 36.13 50.80
C TYR A 5 7.03 34.90 51.59
N LEU A 6 8.02 34.08 51.19
CA LEU A 6 9.41 34.21 50.67
C LEU A 6 10.54 34.37 51.73
N ILE A 7 11.45 33.38 51.70
CA ILE A 7 12.93 33.41 51.79
C ILE A 7 13.64 33.40 53.16
N ALA A 8 14.48 32.36 53.37
CA ALA A 8 15.94 32.37 53.70
C ALA A 8 16.32 31.13 54.55
N LEU A 9 17.51 30.52 54.60
CA LEU A 9 18.77 30.45 53.84
C LEU A 9 19.78 29.68 54.76
N ALA A 10 20.51 28.64 54.30
CA ALA A 10 21.82 28.16 54.84
C ALA A 10 22.25 26.87 54.09
N ILE A 11 23.25 26.85 53.18
CA ILE A 11 24.73 26.93 53.29
C ILE A 11 25.42 25.54 53.17
N LEU A 12 26.06 25.37 51.99
CA LEU A 12 27.37 24.76 51.66
C LEU A 12 27.86 23.44 52.31
N MET A 13 28.29 22.50 51.47
CA MET A 13 29.73 22.16 51.20
C MET A 13 29.85 20.90 50.32
N ALA A 14 30.93 20.87 49.52
CA ALA A 14 31.53 19.73 48.79
C ALA A 14 31.29 19.61 47.27
N MET A 15 32.23 20.21 46.52
CA MET A 15 32.74 19.78 45.19
C MET A 15 34.13 19.14 45.47
N PRO A 16 34.67 18.17 44.70
CA PRO A 16 35.10 18.43 43.31
C PRO A 16 35.18 17.22 42.31
N THR A 17 35.33 17.56 41.01
CA THR A 17 35.82 16.75 39.85
C THR A 17 34.96 15.55 39.42
N VAL A 18 34.64 15.31 38.13
CA VAL A 18 35.50 15.05 36.97
C VAL A 18 34.71 15.30 35.67
N SER A 19 35.43 15.75 34.64
CA SER A 19 35.02 15.93 33.24
C SER A 19 35.01 14.62 32.45
N THR A 20 33.96 14.33 31.68
CA THR A 20 33.92 13.36 30.57
C THR A 20 32.90 13.87 29.54
N LEU A 21 33.30 14.33 28.35
CA LEU A 21 33.54 13.59 27.09
C LEU A 21 32.29 12.93 26.48
N ALA A 22 32.04 13.29 25.21
CA ALA A 22 31.23 12.65 24.17
C ALA A 22 29.72 12.99 24.09
N ASP A 23 29.42 13.98 23.24
CA ASP A 23 28.38 13.84 22.22
C ASP A 23 29.02 14.24 20.88
N GLU A 24 29.81 13.31 20.32
CA GLU A 24 30.24 13.38 18.93
C GLU A 24 29.09 12.94 18.02
N PRO A 25 28.75 13.70 16.96
CA PRO A 25 27.95 13.18 15.88
C PRO A 25 28.72 12.06 15.17
N THR A 26 28.07 10.91 15.03
CA THR A 26 28.61 9.67 14.45
C THR A 26 29.19 9.90 13.05
N ALA A 27 30.32 9.24 12.77
CA ALA A 27 31.22 9.43 11.63
C ALA A 27 30.65 9.12 10.22
N ASP A 28 29.37 8.81 10.07
CA ASP A 28 28.73 8.55 8.77
C ASP A 28 28.27 9.81 8.00
N GLN A 29 28.39 11.01 8.60
CA GLN A 29 27.97 12.26 7.97
C GLN A 29 29.09 13.09 7.33
N ARG A 30 30.33 12.58 7.22
CA ARG A 30 31.48 13.37 6.74
C ARG A 30 32.22 12.88 5.50
N LEU A 31 31.72 11.87 4.78
CA LEU A 31 32.32 11.44 3.51
C LEU A 31 31.30 11.46 2.38
N LYS A 32 31.08 12.64 1.79
CA LYS A 32 30.64 12.80 0.39
C LYS A 32 30.83 14.26 -0.07
N ALA A 33 32.09 14.69 -0.14
CA ALA A 33 32.46 15.90 -0.86
C ALA A 33 33.90 15.77 -1.39
N ALA A 34 34.05 15.08 -2.53
CA ALA A 34 35.21 15.29 -3.40
C ALA A 34 34.92 14.76 -4.82
N GLY A 35 34.64 15.70 -5.73
CA GLY A 35 35.15 15.69 -7.11
C GLY A 35 34.69 14.62 -8.09
N GLN A 36 33.59 14.89 -8.81
CA GLN A 36 33.45 14.49 -10.22
C GLN A 36 32.87 15.65 -11.04
N PRO A 37 33.37 15.91 -12.27
CA PRO A 37 32.93 17.03 -13.09
C PRO A 37 31.50 16.80 -13.58
N ALA A 38 30.67 17.83 -13.41
CA ALA A 38 29.25 17.83 -13.70
C ALA A 38 28.98 17.88 -15.21
N CYS A 39 28.65 16.75 -15.82
CA CYS A 39 27.63 16.76 -16.86
C CYS A 39 26.31 17.07 -16.16
N ARG A 40 25.82 18.31 -16.27
CA ARG A 40 24.53 18.74 -15.73
C ARG A 40 23.41 18.02 -16.49
N ALA A 41 23.10 16.80 -16.07
CA ALA A 41 21.76 16.26 -16.24
C ALA A 41 20.80 17.13 -15.43
N PRO A 42 19.62 17.51 -15.96
CA PRO A 42 18.64 18.26 -15.20
C PRO A 42 18.30 17.49 -13.92
N LYS A 43 18.55 18.13 -12.76
CA LYS A 43 18.22 17.56 -11.45
C LYS A 43 16.70 17.34 -11.41
N ARG A 44 16.30 16.09 -11.16
CA ARG A 44 14.93 15.64 -10.82
C ARG A 44 14.41 16.33 -9.56
N THR A 45 14.07 17.62 -9.61
CA THR A 45 13.52 18.37 -8.46
C THR A 45 12.02 18.60 -8.53
N CYS A 46 11.33 18.19 -9.59
CA CYS A 46 9.87 18.32 -9.67
C CYS A 46 9.18 17.19 -8.89
N ARG A 47 9.32 17.20 -7.56
CA ARG A 47 8.31 16.58 -6.71
C ARG A 47 7.13 17.55 -6.64
N PRO A 48 5.89 17.11 -6.92
CA PRO A 48 4.70 17.92 -6.69
C PRO A 48 4.77 18.59 -5.31
N LYS A 49 4.70 19.92 -5.28
CA LYS A 49 4.71 20.67 -4.01
C LYS A 49 3.47 20.23 -3.22
N PRO A 50 3.56 19.99 -1.90
CA PRO A 50 2.40 19.64 -1.10
C PRO A 50 1.49 20.87 -0.93
N THR A 51 0.38 20.89 -1.66
CA THR A 51 -0.59 22.00 -1.75
C THR A 51 -1.68 22.00 -0.68
N GLY A 52 -1.64 21.05 0.25
CA GLY A 52 -2.61 20.94 1.34
C GLY A 52 -3.99 20.38 0.95
N VAL A 53 -4.25 20.08 -0.34
CA VAL A 53 -5.52 19.49 -0.81
C VAL A 53 -5.82 18.15 -0.14
N PHE A 54 -4.79 17.34 0.12
CA PHE A 54 -4.86 16.09 0.88
C PHE A 54 -4.45 16.22 2.36
N SER A 55 -4.51 17.42 2.93
CA SER A 55 -4.23 17.63 4.36
C SER A 55 -5.29 16.97 5.25
N GLU A 56 -5.05 16.90 6.57
CA GLU A 56 -6.01 16.32 7.52
C GLU A 56 -7.37 17.05 7.56
N SER A 57 -7.39 18.32 7.18
CA SER A 57 -8.60 19.15 7.02
C SER A 57 -9.13 19.21 5.59
N GLY A 58 -8.56 18.40 4.67
CA GLY A 58 -8.93 18.34 3.26
C GLY A 58 -10.35 17.83 3.03
N LEU A 59 -10.81 17.90 1.77
CA LEU A 59 -12.16 17.49 1.40
C LEU A 59 -12.40 15.98 1.51
N VAL A 60 -11.35 15.17 1.46
CA VAL A 60 -11.48 13.71 1.48
C VAL A 60 -10.23 13.07 2.08
N ARG A 61 -10.45 11.97 2.80
CA ARG A 61 -9.39 11.10 3.32
C ARG A 61 -9.30 9.83 2.47
N PHE A 62 -8.07 9.46 2.10
CA PHE A 62 -7.77 8.16 1.49
C PHE A 62 -7.06 7.26 2.50
N ARG A 63 -7.31 5.96 2.44
CA ARG A 63 -6.67 4.96 3.30
C ARG A 63 -6.11 3.84 2.44
N LEU A 64 -5.05 3.20 2.93
CA LEU A 64 -4.63 1.91 2.40
C LEU A 64 -5.29 0.82 3.26
N LEU A 65 -6.10 -0.02 2.64
CA LEU A 65 -6.79 -1.14 3.28
C LEU A 65 -6.62 -2.40 2.43
N SER A 66 -6.10 -3.47 3.04
CA SER A 66 -5.78 -4.73 2.35
C SER A 66 -4.94 -4.54 1.08
N GLY A 67 -4.02 -3.57 1.11
CA GLY A 67 -3.15 -3.21 0.00
C GLY A 67 -3.82 -2.46 -1.15
N ARG A 68 -5.04 -1.93 -0.95
CA ARG A 68 -5.78 -1.12 -1.94
C ARG A 68 -6.00 0.29 -1.40
N ILE A 69 -6.06 1.27 -2.29
CA ILE A 69 -6.44 2.64 -1.91
C ILE A 69 -7.96 2.75 -1.88
N GLU A 70 -8.50 3.23 -0.78
CA GLU A 70 -9.94 3.45 -0.61
C GLU A 70 -10.22 4.89 -0.15
N VAL A 71 -11.35 5.43 -0.62
CA VAL A 71 -11.91 6.67 -0.09
C VAL A 71 -12.59 6.37 1.24
N ASP A 72 -12.21 7.08 2.30
CA ASP A 72 -12.80 6.92 3.62
C ASP A 72 -14.25 7.45 3.64
N PRO A 73 -15.26 6.56 3.79
CA PRO A 73 -16.66 6.98 3.75
C PRO A 73 -17.06 7.82 4.98
N MET A 74 -16.27 7.78 6.05
CA MET A 74 -16.56 8.51 7.30
C MET A 74 -15.87 9.87 7.37
N ARG A 75 -14.90 10.15 6.48
CA ARG A 75 -14.09 11.38 6.52
C ARG A 75 -14.01 12.03 5.14
N TYR A 76 -15.14 12.57 4.70
CA TYR A 76 -15.23 13.40 3.51
C TYR A 76 -16.19 14.57 3.71
N ARG A 77 -16.03 15.62 2.89
CA ARG A 77 -16.90 16.77 2.80
C ARG A 77 -17.18 17.04 1.33
N LYS A 78 -18.46 17.20 0.97
CA LYS A 78 -18.86 17.61 -0.37
C LYS A 78 -18.35 19.02 -0.67
N GLY A 79 -17.86 19.22 -1.88
CA GLY A 79 -17.40 20.52 -2.35
C GLY A 79 -16.21 20.39 -3.29
N SER A 80 -15.68 21.53 -3.69
CA SER A 80 -14.51 21.61 -4.55
C SER A 80 -13.47 22.54 -3.92
N GLN A 81 -12.21 22.22 -4.13
CA GLN A 81 -11.09 23.06 -3.77
C GLN A 81 -10.16 23.11 -4.98
N GLU A 82 -9.73 24.32 -5.31
CA GLU A 82 -8.84 24.59 -6.42
C GLU A 82 -7.70 25.47 -5.92
N LEU A 83 -6.49 25.16 -6.36
CA LEU A 83 -5.30 25.95 -6.14
C LEU A 83 -4.62 26.15 -7.48
N ILE A 84 -4.40 27.41 -7.82
CA ILE A 84 -3.69 27.82 -9.03
C ILE A 84 -2.51 28.66 -8.57
N GLU A 85 -1.31 28.22 -8.93
CA GLU A 85 -0.07 28.96 -8.78
C GLU A 85 0.58 29.13 -10.16
N ASP A 86 1.59 29.98 -10.28
CA ASP A 86 2.26 30.25 -11.56
C ASP A 86 2.87 28.97 -12.18
N ASP A 87 3.31 28.02 -11.34
CA ASP A 87 4.01 26.80 -11.77
C ASP A 87 3.09 25.57 -11.91
N PHE A 88 1.87 25.60 -11.36
CA PHE A 88 0.97 24.44 -11.37
C PHE A 88 -0.49 24.80 -11.08
N SER A 89 -1.39 23.91 -11.48
CA SER A 89 -2.81 23.92 -11.10
C SER A 89 -3.20 22.58 -10.47
N GLU A 90 -3.99 22.64 -9.40
CA GLU A 90 -4.49 21.48 -8.69
C GLU A 90 -5.94 21.69 -8.28
N SER A 91 -6.81 20.72 -8.58
CA SER A 91 -8.21 20.76 -8.18
C SER A 91 -8.65 19.41 -7.64
N ILE A 92 -9.54 19.44 -6.65
CA ILE A 92 -10.27 18.27 -6.17
C ILE A 92 -11.74 18.62 -6.03
N THR A 93 -12.61 17.73 -6.48
CA THR A 93 -14.05 17.81 -6.32
C THR A 93 -14.54 16.53 -5.68
N VAL A 94 -15.27 16.68 -4.58
CA VAL A 94 -15.87 15.59 -3.84
C VAL A 94 -17.38 15.73 -3.92
N SER A 95 -18.02 14.72 -4.49
CA SER A 95 -19.47 14.58 -4.50
C SER A 95 -19.87 13.33 -3.71
N SER A 96 -21.17 13.13 -3.46
CA SER A 96 -21.62 11.84 -2.91
C SER A 96 -23.05 11.55 -3.29
N THR A 97 -23.32 10.27 -3.55
CA THR A 97 -24.66 9.72 -3.85
C THR A 97 -24.96 8.66 -2.81
N GLN A 98 -26.13 8.74 -2.15
CA GLN A 98 -26.53 7.81 -1.09
C GLN A 98 -25.49 7.63 0.05
N GLY A 99 -24.75 8.70 0.37
CA GLY A 99 -23.73 8.68 1.40
C GLY A 99 -22.37 8.13 0.94
N VAL A 100 -22.26 7.60 -0.28
CA VAL A 100 -21.02 7.07 -0.83
C VAL A 100 -20.26 8.16 -1.60
N PRO A 101 -19.03 8.52 -1.20
CA PRO A 101 -18.29 9.60 -1.82
C PRO A 101 -17.81 9.24 -3.23
N SER A 102 -17.63 10.26 -4.07
CA SER A 102 -16.95 10.18 -5.35
C SER A 102 -16.00 11.34 -5.48
N VAL A 103 -14.80 11.07 -5.98
CA VAL A 103 -13.71 12.04 -6.04
C VAL A 103 -13.26 12.20 -7.47
N TYR A 104 -13.16 13.44 -7.93
CA TYR A 104 -12.44 13.81 -9.12
C TYR A 104 -11.28 14.71 -8.70
N TYR A 105 -10.07 14.36 -9.11
CA TYR A 105 -8.86 15.10 -8.82
C TYR A 105 -8.11 15.34 -10.12
N SER A 106 -7.57 16.55 -10.28
CA SER A 106 -6.72 16.92 -11.41
C SER A 106 -5.51 17.70 -10.91
N TYR A 107 -4.33 17.35 -11.40
CA TYR A 107 -3.09 18.09 -11.19
C TYR A 107 -2.40 18.30 -12.52
N HIS A 108 -1.81 19.47 -12.70
CA HIS A 108 -1.06 19.81 -13.89
C HIS A 108 0.03 20.81 -13.57
N ASP A 109 1.27 20.48 -13.92
CA ASP A 109 2.40 21.40 -13.98
C ASP A 109 3.12 21.26 -15.34
N ASP A 110 4.28 21.89 -15.50
CA ASP A 110 5.10 21.81 -16.73
C ASP A 110 5.71 20.42 -17.00
N TYR A 111 5.71 19.54 -16.01
CA TYR A 111 6.33 18.21 -16.11
C TYR A 111 5.29 17.12 -16.37
N GLN A 112 4.15 17.18 -15.70
CA GLN A 112 3.21 16.07 -15.59
C GLN A 112 1.77 16.55 -15.44
N ARG A 113 0.86 15.77 -16.02
CA ARG A 113 -0.58 15.83 -15.75
C ARG A 113 -0.99 14.58 -15.01
N ILE A 114 -1.81 14.71 -13.97
CA ILE A 114 -2.39 13.59 -13.24
C ILE A 114 -3.88 13.80 -13.09
N GLN A 115 -4.66 12.74 -13.32
CA GLN A 115 -6.09 12.68 -13.04
C GLN A 115 -6.36 11.49 -12.13
N LEU A 116 -7.20 11.68 -11.12
CA LEU A 116 -7.71 10.60 -10.29
C LEU A 116 -9.22 10.66 -10.26
N VAL A 117 -9.85 9.51 -10.50
CA VAL A 117 -11.29 9.32 -10.40
C VAL A 117 -11.54 8.17 -9.45
N ALA A 118 -12.34 8.42 -8.41
CA ALA A 118 -12.84 7.38 -7.51
C ALA A 118 -14.37 7.42 -7.53
N GLU A 119 -15.00 6.38 -8.07
CA GLU A 119 -16.45 6.32 -8.27
C GLU A 119 -17.11 5.48 -7.20
N HIS A 120 -17.98 6.13 -6.40
CA HIS A 120 -18.88 5.52 -5.42
C HIS A 120 -18.34 4.28 -4.67
N GLY A 121 -17.06 4.32 -4.26
CA GLY A 121 -16.41 3.25 -3.50
C GLY A 121 -16.20 1.92 -4.26
N LYS A 122 -16.34 1.91 -5.59
CA LYS A 122 -16.17 0.71 -6.44
C LYS A 122 -14.85 0.71 -7.18
N ASP A 123 -14.66 1.75 -8.00
CA ASP A 123 -13.53 1.84 -8.90
C ASP A 123 -12.66 3.03 -8.54
N LEU A 124 -11.34 2.86 -8.67
CA LEU A 124 -10.35 3.92 -8.53
C LEU A 124 -9.41 3.88 -9.73
N ARG A 125 -9.35 4.99 -10.46
CA ARG A 125 -8.44 5.19 -11.59
C ARG A 125 -7.50 6.34 -11.30
N ILE A 126 -6.20 6.12 -11.48
CA ILE A 126 -5.19 7.18 -11.51
C ILE A 126 -4.52 7.13 -12.87
N GLU A 127 -4.55 8.24 -13.58
CA GLU A 127 -3.92 8.41 -14.88
C GLU A 127 -2.88 9.51 -14.78
N SER A 128 -1.66 9.23 -15.22
CA SER A 128 -0.57 10.17 -15.28
C SER A 128 -0.05 10.27 -16.71
N THR A 129 0.28 11.48 -17.15
CA THR A 129 0.97 11.73 -18.42
C THR A 129 2.19 12.62 -18.17
N ILE A 130 3.37 12.21 -18.62
CA ILE A 130 4.59 13.04 -18.60
C ILE A 130 4.59 13.89 -19.86
N ILE A 131 4.61 15.21 -19.70
CA ILE A 131 4.39 16.16 -20.82
C ILE A 131 5.51 16.11 -21.84
N ALA A 132 6.76 16.02 -21.38
CA ALA A 132 7.93 16.04 -22.25
C ALA A 132 8.01 14.82 -23.19
N THR A 133 7.51 13.66 -22.75
CA THR A 133 7.63 12.39 -23.49
C THR A 133 6.31 11.89 -24.06
N GLY A 134 5.17 12.36 -23.55
CA GLY A 134 3.86 11.79 -23.84
C GLY A 134 3.58 10.46 -23.13
N GLU A 135 4.54 9.96 -22.34
CA GLU A 135 4.43 8.68 -21.64
C GLU A 135 3.30 8.71 -20.62
N GLN A 136 2.44 7.70 -20.65
CA GLN A 136 1.24 7.57 -19.84
C GLN A 136 1.37 6.39 -18.88
N GLY A 137 1.03 6.61 -17.61
CA GLY A 137 0.89 5.56 -16.60
C GLY A 137 -0.55 5.51 -16.11
N VAL A 138 -1.17 4.32 -16.12
CA VAL A 138 -2.56 4.12 -15.70
C VAL A 138 -2.62 3.04 -14.63
N LEU A 139 -3.09 3.42 -13.44
CA LEU A 139 -3.45 2.53 -12.35
C LEU A 139 -4.98 2.44 -12.28
N GLN A 140 -5.53 1.23 -12.34
CA GLN A 140 -6.96 0.98 -12.20
C GLN A 140 -7.20 -0.09 -11.14
N GLN A 141 -7.95 0.24 -10.10
CA GLN A 141 -8.50 -0.72 -9.15
C GLN A 141 -9.96 -0.97 -9.54
N TYR A 142 -10.29 -2.23 -9.80
CA TYR A 142 -11.65 -2.66 -10.14
C TYR A 142 -12.39 -3.20 -8.91
N ASP A 143 -13.71 -3.30 -8.99
CA ASP A 143 -14.54 -3.93 -7.96
C ASP A 143 -14.29 -5.44 -7.79
N ASP A 144 -13.77 -6.11 -8.82
CA ASP A 144 -13.41 -7.53 -8.83
C ASP A 144 -12.25 -7.89 -7.88
N GLY A 145 -11.55 -6.88 -7.35
CA GLY A 145 -10.44 -7.07 -6.44
C GLY A 145 -9.07 -7.18 -7.11
N ASN A 146 -8.97 -6.95 -8.42
CA ASN A 146 -7.71 -6.77 -9.13
C ASN A 146 -7.31 -5.29 -9.21
N ILE A 147 -6.01 -5.07 -9.31
CA ILE A 147 -5.39 -3.81 -9.66
C ILE A 147 -4.62 -4.05 -10.95
N HIS A 148 -4.82 -3.16 -11.92
CA HIS A 148 -4.09 -3.16 -13.17
C HIS A 148 -3.20 -1.92 -13.23
N TRP A 149 -1.95 -2.12 -13.61
CA TRP A 149 -1.01 -1.05 -13.88
C TRP A 149 -0.49 -1.21 -15.30
N SER A 150 -0.48 -0.12 -16.05
CA SER A 150 0.12 -0.08 -17.38
C SER A 150 0.88 1.21 -17.61
N THR A 151 2.00 1.11 -18.29
CA THR A 151 2.76 2.25 -18.80
C THR A 151 2.84 2.15 -20.32
N ARG A 152 2.61 3.27 -21.00
CA ARG A 152 2.68 3.38 -22.47
C ARG A 152 3.50 4.59 -22.86
N ARG A 153 4.47 4.41 -23.76
CA ARG A 153 5.28 5.54 -24.24
C ARG A 153 4.57 6.38 -25.28
N ASP A 154 3.87 5.74 -26.20
CA ASP A 154 3.01 6.40 -27.18
C ASP A 154 1.57 5.91 -26.94
N PRO A 155 0.63 6.78 -26.54
CA PRO A 155 -0.76 6.37 -26.33
C PRO A 155 -1.44 5.89 -27.62
N ASN A 156 -0.90 6.24 -28.81
CA ASN A 156 -1.51 5.90 -30.09
C ASN A 156 -0.95 4.63 -30.74
N ASN A 157 0.22 4.15 -30.31
CA ASN A 157 0.89 3.00 -30.91
C ASN A 157 1.42 2.07 -29.83
N GLU A 158 1.10 0.78 -29.93
CA GLU A 158 1.69 -0.24 -29.05
C GLU A 158 3.21 -0.28 -29.26
N SER A 159 3.95 -0.23 -28.16
CA SER A 159 5.40 -0.33 -28.13
C SER A 159 5.82 -1.61 -27.41
N GLU A 160 6.94 -2.22 -27.83
CA GLU A 160 7.60 -3.28 -27.04
C GLU A 160 8.04 -2.79 -25.65
N LEU A 161 8.10 -1.47 -25.46
CA LEU A 161 8.42 -0.83 -24.18
C LEU A 161 7.19 -0.56 -23.32
N ASP A 162 5.99 -0.89 -23.80
CA ASP A 162 4.79 -0.83 -22.99
C ASP A 162 4.82 -1.96 -21.97
N HIS A 163 4.56 -1.64 -20.71
CA HIS A 163 4.54 -2.62 -19.63
C HIS A 163 3.14 -2.66 -19.04
N ALA A 164 2.64 -3.87 -18.77
CA ALA A 164 1.37 -4.07 -18.12
C ALA A 164 1.51 -5.18 -17.08
N VAL A 165 1.07 -4.90 -15.86
CA VAL A 165 1.13 -5.83 -14.74
C VAL A 165 -0.19 -5.77 -13.98
N ASN A 166 -0.50 -6.85 -13.29
CA ASN A 166 -1.69 -6.94 -12.46
C ASN A 166 -1.36 -7.56 -11.11
N GLY A 167 -2.29 -7.38 -10.16
CA GLY A 167 -2.23 -8.06 -8.89
C GLY A 167 -3.34 -7.61 -7.95
N PRO A 168 -3.58 -8.36 -6.86
CA PRO A 168 -4.67 -8.07 -5.94
C PRO A 168 -4.41 -6.86 -5.02
N THR A 169 -3.15 -6.42 -4.91
CA THR A 169 -2.70 -5.32 -4.03
C THR A 169 -1.67 -4.43 -4.73
N LEU A 170 -1.52 -3.20 -4.26
CA LEU A 170 -0.49 -2.28 -4.76
C LEU A 170 0.93 -2.80 -4.55
N LEU A 171 1.14 -3.69 -3.57
CA LEU A 171 2.44 -4.31 -3.32
C LEU A 171 2.84 -5.25 -4.47
N HIS A 172 1.87 -5.90 -5.12
CA HIS A 172 2.14 -6.69 -6.33
C HIS A 172 2.58 -5.79 -7.48
N ILE A 173 1.91 -4.64 -7.63
CA ILE A 173 2.22 -3.68 -8.69
C ILE A 173 3.62 -3.10 -8.48
N VAL A 174 3.92 -2.60 -7.28
CA VAL A 174 5.23 -2.07 -6.92
C VAL A 174 6.32 -3.15 -7.05
N GLY A 175 6.05 -4.38 -6.64
CA GLY A 175 7.00 -5.47 -6.75
C GLY A 175 7.43 -5.77 -8.19
N GLN A 176 6.52 -5.56 -9.16
CA GLN A 176 6.73 -5.81 -10.59
C GLN A 176 7.24 -4.59 -11.37
N ASP A 177 6.78 -3.38 -11.07
CA ASP A 177 7.20 -2.13 -11.73
C ASP A 177 7.34 -0.95 -10.76
N GLU A 178 8.30 -1.07 -9.83
CA GLU A 178 8.64 0.01 -8.91
C GLU A 178 9.04 1.32 -9.63
N PRO A 179 9.89 1.31 -10.69
CA PRO A 179 10.30 2.54 -11.37
C PRO A 179 9.13 3.28 -12.03
N GLY A 180 8.21 2.57 -12.70
CA GLY A 180 7.03 3.17 -13.30
C GLY A 180 6.15 3.85 -12.26
N ILE A 181 5.86 3.16 -11.14
CA ILE A 181 5.11 3.73 -10.02
C ILE A 181 5.81 4.97 -9.45
N GLN A 182 7.12 4.90 -9.24
CA GLN A 182 7.91 6.00 -8.70
C GLN A 182 7.84 7.26 -9.57
N ILE A 183 7.92 7.08 -10.89
CA ILE A 183 7.91 8.18 -11.86
C ILE A 183 6.51 8.78 -11.97
N HIS A 184 5.48 7.95 -12.05
CA HIS A 184 4.14 8.42 -12.42
C HIS A 184 3.26 8.81 -11.24
N ILE A 185 3.14 7.98 -10.20
CA ILE A 185 2.05 8.14 -9.22
C ILE A 185 2.46 8.10 -7.76
N GLU A 186 3.70 7.70 -7.44
CA GLU A 186 4.19 7.60 -6.06
C GLU A 186 4.00 8.91 -5.27
N SER A 187 4.29 10.05 -5.90
CA SER A 187 4.13 11.34 -5.21
C SER A 187 2.66 11.64 -4.87
N LEU A 188 1.72 11.27 -5.74
CA LEU A 188 0.30 11.45 -5.47
C LEU A 188 -0.16 10.47 -4.38
N ILE A 189 0.18 9.18 -4.51
CA ILE A 189 -0.18 8.14 -3.54
C ILE A 189 0.38 8.50 -2.15
N SER A 190 1.62 8.96 -2.07
CA SER A 190 2.22 9.39 -0.80
C SER A 190 1.42 10.52 -0.16
N ARG A 191 0.99 11.53 -0.93
CA ARG A 191 0.13 12.62 -0.43
C ARG A 191 -1.22 12.08 0.06
N MET A 192 -1.87 11.19 -0.70
CA MET A 192 -3.12 10.54 -0.31
C MET A 192 -2.97 9.72 0.99
N LEU A 193 -1.81 9.10 1.20
CA LEU A 193 -1.49 8.25 2.35
C LEU A 193 -0.75 8.99 3.49
N ARG A 194 -0.86 10.32 3.56
CA ARG A 194 -0.27 11.20 4.61
C ARG A 194 1.26 11.16 4.65
N GLY A 195 1.88 11.23 3.49
CA GLY A 195 3.34 11.18 3.32
C GLY A 195 3.94 9.78 3.39
N ARG A 196 3.13 8.73 3.59
CA ARG A 196 3.63 7.35 3.58
C ARG A 196 3.84 6.88 2.14
N SER A 197 5.07 6.50 1.83
CA SER A 197 5.42 5.91 0.53
C SER A 197 4.88 4.49 0.40
N ILE A 198 4.22 4.17 -0.72
CA ILE A 198 3.79 2.79 -1.00
C ILE A 198 4.99 1.91 -1.34
N ILE A 199 6.03 2.48 -1.95
CA ILE A 199 7.30 1.79 -2.21
C ILE A 199 7.99 1.40 -0.90
N ASP A 200 8.16 2.34 0.05
CA ASP A 200 8.78 2.01 1.34
C ASP A 200 7.95 1.03 2.15
N MET A 201 6.61 1.14 2.08
CA MET A 201 5.71 0.19 2.72
C MET A 201 5.81 -1.22 2.12
N THR A 202 5.97 -1.33 0.80
CA THR A 202 6.21 -2.60 0.11
C THR A 202 7.51 -3.23 0.60
N ARG A 203 8.63 -2.48 0.56
CA ARG A 203 9.94 -2.96 1.01
C ARG A 203 9.94 -3.42 2.46
N ARG A 204 9.31 -2.66 3.37
CA ARG A 204 9.18 -3.05 4.79
C ARG A 204 8.33 -4.29 4.98
N THR A 205 7.30 -4.48 4.16
CA THR A 205 6.45 -5.67 4.19
C THR A 205 7.23 -6.89 3.71
N GLU A 206 7.95 -6.76 2.59
CA GLU A 206 8.82 -7.80 2.05
C GLU A 206 9.92 -8.21 3.04
N GLN A 207 10.57 -7.23 3.68
CA GLN A 207 11.56 -7.48 4.72
C GLN A 207 10.93 -8.24 5.89
N TYR A 208 9.75 -7.82 6.37
CA TYR A 208 9.05 -8.51 7.44
C TYR A 208 8.74 -9.97 7.08
N LEU A 209 8.25 -10.22 5.86
CA LEU A 209 7.97 -11.58 5.37
C LEU A 209 9.21 -12.47 5.39
N GLN A 210 10.34 -11.93 4.94
CA GLN A 210 11.61 -12.68 4.91
C GLN A 210 12.12 -13.00 6.31
N GLU A 211 12.19 -12.00 7.19
CA GLU A 211 12.72 -12.12 8.55
C GLU A 211 11.86 -13.04 9.44
N ASN A 212 10.53 -13.05 9.22
CA ASN A 212 9.58 -13.75 10.10
C ASN A 212 8.99 -15.01 9.46
N SER A 213 9.50 -15.48 8.32
CA SER A 213 8.94 -16.63 7.58
C SER A 213 8.76 -17.91 8.39
N ALA A 214 9.56 -18.14 9.44
CA ALA A 214 9.39 -19.26 10.35
C ALA A 214 8.20 -19.09 11.32
N GLU A 215 7.91 -17.85 11.71
CA GLU A 215 6.93 -17.47 12.74
C GLU A 215 5.58 -17.05 12.16
N LEU A 216 5.50 -16.75 10.86
CA LEU A 216 4.25 -16.42 10.18
C LEU A 216 3.24 -17.56 10.34
N ALA A 217 1.98 -17.19 10.56
CA ALA A 217 0.89 -18.14 10.66
C ALA A 217 0.81 -18.99 9.39
N VAL A 218 1.04 -20.29 9.55
CA VAL A 218 0.92 -21.26 8.46
C VAL A 218 -0.54 -21.69 8.37
N VAL A 219 -1.21 -21.26 7.30
CA VAL A 219 -2.53 -21.78 6.95
C VAL A 219 -2.37 -22.65 5.71
N SER A 220 -2.66 -23.94 5.88
CA SER A 220 -2.61 -24.92 4.80
C SER A 220 -3.76 -24.72 3.82
N SER A 221 -3.45 -24.68 2.52
CA SER A 221 -4.42 -24.65 1.40
C SER A 221 -5.50 -25.74 1.55
N HIS A 222 -5.10 -26.99 1.80
CA HIS A 222 -6.02 -28.12 1.99
C HIS A 222 -7.04 -27.86 3.10
N ARG A 223 -6.61 -27.29 4.23
CA ARG A 223 -7.53 -26.96 5.32
C ARG A 223 -8.56 -25.91 4.89
N VAL A 224 -8.15 -24.92 4.10
CA VAL A 224 -9.07 -23.89 3.60
C VAL A 224 -10.04 -24.49 2.58
N ASP A 225 -9.56 -25.36 1.69
CA ASP A 225 -10.40 -26.06 0.71
C ASP A 225 -11.46 -26.94 1.40
N ASP A 226 -11.08 -27.70 2.44
CA ASP A 226 -12.02 -28.50 3.24
C ASP A 226 -13.12 -27.63 3.87
N LEU A 227 -12.77 -26.43 4.33
CA LEU A 227 -13.72 -25.48 4.91
C LEU A 227 -14.63 -24.86 3.86
N ILE A 228 -14.10 -24.51 2.68
CA ILE A 228 -14.89 -24.02 1.55
C ILE A 228 -15.88 -25.10 1.09
N GLU A 229 -15.44 -26.35 1.02
CA GLU A 229 -16.30 -27.49 0.69
C GLU A 229 -17.43 -27.65 1.73
N GLN A 230 -17.13 -27.46 3.02
CA GLN A 230 -18.14 -27.47 4.07
C GLN A 230 -19.15 -26.31 3.99
N LEU A 231 -18.86 -25.24 3.25
CA LEU A 231 -19.82 -24.17 3.01
C LEU A 231 -21.01 -24.62 2.16
N LYS A 232 -20.94 -25.76 1.44
CA LYS A 232 -22.09 -26.33 0.72
C LYS A 232 -22.84 -27.42 1.49
N ALA A 233 -22.42 -27.72 2.73
CA ALA A 233 -23.01 -28.80 3.51
C ALA A 233 -24.53 -28.59 3.70
N ALA A 234 -25.34 -29.65 3.54
CA ALA A 234 -26.79 -29.55 3.67
C ALA A 234 -27.25 -29.00 5.05
N LYS A 235 -26.53 -29.34 6.12
CA LYS A 235 -26.83 -28.87 7.48
C LYS A 235 -26.32 -27.43 7.68
N HIS A 236 -27.24 -26.52 8.00
CA HIS A 236 -26.92 -25.11 8.29
C HIS A 236 -25.86 -24.93 9.40
N SER A 237 -25.88 -25.77 10.44
CA SER A 237 -24.89 -25.71 11.52
C SER A 237 -23.47 -25.95 11.03
N LYS A 238 -23.26 -26.88 10.08
CA LYS A 238 -21.95 -27.14 9.48
C LYS A 238 -21.48 -25.95 8.63
N ARG A 239 -22.35 -25.40 7.78
CA ARG A 239 -22.03 -24.19 6.98
C ARG A 239 -21.61 -23.03 7.87
N ARG A 240 -22.35 -22.80 8.96
CA ARG A 240 -22.03 -21.75 9.94
C ARG A 240 -20.71 -22.00 10.67
N ALA A 241 -20.44 -23.24 11.07
CA ALA A 241 -19.18 -23.61 11.71
C ALA A 241 -17.99 -23.35 10.79
N ALA A 242 -18.07 -23.80 9.54
CA ALA A 242 -17.03 -23.58 8.53
C ALA A 242 -16.79 -22.09 8.25
N ALA A 243 -17.86 -21.30 8.09
CA ALA A 243 -17.73 -19.85 7.91
C ALA A 243 -17.10 -19.15 9.13
N THR A 244 -17.42 -19.64 10.34
CA THR A 244 -16.82 -19.11 11.59
C THR A 244 -15.34 -19.47 11.68
N GLU A 245 -14.98 -20.71 11.34
CA GLU A 245 -13.60 -21.16 11.36
C GLU A 245 -12.75 -20.42 10.31
N LEU A 246 -13.25 -20.24 9.09
CA LEU A 246 -12.61 -19.40 8.08
C LEU A 246 -12.37 -17.97 8.61
N ALA A 247 -13.39 -17.35 9.22
CA ALA A 247 -13.22 -16.01 9.78
C ALA A 247 -12.17 -15.95 10.90
N GLN A 248 -12.01 -17.01 11.70
CA GLN A 248 -11.00 -17.08 12.77
C GLN A 248 -9.56 -17.20 12.26
N LEU A 249 -9.36 -17.68 11.02
CA LEU A 249 -8.03 -17.74 10.40
C LEU A 249 -7.50 -16.34 10.00
N GLY A 250 -8.37 -15.33 9.95
CA GLY A 250 -7.99 -13.94 9.75
C GLY A 250 -7.67 -13.57 8.29
N THR A 251 -6.78 -12.60 8.09
CA THR A 251 -6.48 -12.05 6.75
C THR A 251 -5.58 -12.95 5.90
N SER A 252 -4.87 -13.88 6.50
CA SER A 252 -3.97 -14.81 5.80
C SER A 252 -4.69 -15.84 4.93
N ILE A 253 -6.02 -15.94 5.00
CA ILE A 253 -6.79 -16.79 4.09
C ILE A 253 -7.33 -16.07 2.86
N ILE A 254 -7.24 -14.74 2.81
CA ILE A 254 -7.79 -13.96 1.71
C ILE A 254 -7.22 -14.40 0.34
N PRO A 255 -5.91 -14.68 0.19
CA PRO A 255 -5.38 -15.19 -1.08
C PRO A 255 -6.06 -16.49 -1.54
N TYR A 256 -6.26 -17.45 -0.63
CA TYR A 256 -6.97 -18.70 -0.92
C TYR A 256 -8.42 -18.46 -1.31
N LEU A 257 -9.14 -17.60 -0.58
CA LEU A 257 -10.53 -17.27 -0.86
C LEU A 257 -10.69 -16.59 -2.23
N LYS A 258 -9.76 -15.70 -2.60
CA LYS A 258 -9.75 -15.06 -3.92
C LYS A 258 -9.47 -16.06 -5.04
N SER A 259 -8.50 -16.95 -4.85
CA SER A 259 -8.22 -18.05 -5.79
C SER A 259 -9.44 -18.97 -5.94
N ALA A 260 -10.11 -19.30 -4.84
CA ALA A 260 -11.30 -20.13 -4.88
C ALA A 260 -12.44 -19.52 -5.70
N LEU A 261 -12.63 -18.20 -5.65
CA LEU A 261 -13.65 -17.49 -6.45
C LEU A 261 -13.40 -17.56 -7.97
N GLN A 262 -12.21 -17.95 -8.41
CA GLN A 262 -11.89 -18.17 -9.83
C GLN A 262 -12.21 -19.60 -10.29
N ARG A 263 -12.64 -20.49 -9.38
CA ARG A 263 -13.01 -21.86 -9.74
C ARG A 263 -14.44 -21.91 -10.28
N ASP A 264 -14.63 -22.69 -11.33
CA ASP A 264 -15.95 -22.91 -11.95
C ASP A 264 -16.86 -23.87 -11.17
N ASP A 265 -16.34 -24.54 -10.14
CA ASP A 265 -17.06 -25.58 -9.39
C ASP A 265 -17.76 -25.09 -8.13
N LEU A 266 -17.67 -23.79 -7.81
CA LEU A 266 -18.37 -23.18 -6.68
C LEU A 266 -19.84 -22.94 -7.00
N ASP A 267 -20.72 -23.36 -6.09
CA ASP A 267 -22.12 -22.95 -6.17
C ASP A 267 -22.30 -21.46 -5.80
N VAL A 268 -23.46 -20.89 -6.17
CA VAL A 268 -23.78 -19.47 -5.96
C VAL A 268 -23.79 -19.11 -4.46
N GLU A 269 -24.21 -20.03 -3.58
CA GLU A 269 -24.23 -19.79 -2.13
C GLU A 269 -22.81 -19.74 -1.57
N GLN A 270 -21.95 -20.68 -1.97
CA GLN A 270 -20.53 -20.71 -1.62
C GLN A 270 -19.83 -19.43 -2.07
N ALA A 271 -19.96 -19.06 -3.34
CA ALA A 271 -19.37 -17.84 -3.87
C ALA A 271 -19.84 -16.59 -3.12
N THR A 272 -21.13 -16.50 -2.81
CA THR A 272 -21.71 -15.39 -2.03
C THR A 272 -21.15 -15.34 -0.60
N ARG A 273 -21.01 -16.50 0.06
CA ARG A 273 -20.43 -16.60 1.41
C ARG A 273 -18.95 -16.25 1.42
N ILE A 274 -18.19 -16.70 0.44
CA ILE A 274 -16.77 -16.36 0.29
C ILE A 274 -16.61 -14.85 0.07
N LYS A 275 -17.38 -14.25 -0.84
CA LYS A 275 -17.41 -12.78 -1.03
C LYS A 275 -17.75 -12.05 0.28
N SER A 276 -18.73 -12.54 1.04
CA SER A 276 -19.09 -11.96 2.34
C SER A 276 -17.98 -12.11 3.39
N LEU A 277 -17.23 -13.22 3.39
CA LEU A 277 -16.08 -13.40 4.27
C LEU A 277 -14.97 -12.41 3.91
N ILE A 278 -14.62 -12.30 2.63
CA ILE A 278 -13.62 -11.34 2.14
C ILE A 278 -14.02 -9.91 2.50
N SER A 279 -15.30 -9.53 2.34
CA SER A 279 -15.79 -8.18 2.67
C SER A 279 -15.88 -7.90 4.17
N ARG A 280 -15.87 -8.93 5.03
CA ARG A 280 -15.94 -8.80 6.50
C ARG A 280 -14.58 -8.96 7.19
N CYS A 281 -13.60 -9.51 6.49
CA CYS A 281 -12.21 -9.57 6.91
C CYS A 281 -11.42 -8.24 6.86
N PRO A 282 -11.83 -7.13 6.20
CA PRO A 282 -11.04 -5.90 6.23
C PRO A 282 -10.95 -5.37 7.66
N ARG A 283 -9.74 -4.97 8.04
CA ARG A 283 -9.52 -4.23 9.28
C ARG A 283 -10.05 -2.81 9.11
N PHE A 284 -10.65 -2.25 10.16
CA PHE A 284 -11.04 -0.84 10.18
C PHE A 284 -9.81 0.09 10.22
N ASP A 285 -8.67 -0.46 10.64
CA ASP A 285 -7.40 0.22 10.75
C ASP A 285 -6.66 0.23 9.40
N GLU A 286 -5.94 1.31 9.15
CA GLU A 286 -5.08 1.41 7.98
C GLU A 286 -3.97 0.36 8.01
N ASP A 287 -3.57 -0.11 6.83
CA ASP A 287 -2.53 -1.11 6.70
C ASP A 287 -1.20 -0.65 7.32
N THR A 288 -0.58 -1.58 8.04
CA THR A 288 0.81 -1.55 8.49
C THR A 288 1.62 -2.62 7.75
N PRO A 289 2.96 -2.53 7.70
CA PRO A 289 3.79 -3.57 7.09
C PRO A 289 3.54 -4.97 7.67
N SER A 290 3.34 -5.10 8.98
CA SER A 290 3.05 -6.40 9.61
C SER A 290 1.66 -6.94 9.22
N SER A 291 0.65 -6.07 9.11
CA SER A 291 -0.69 -6.49 8.66
C SER A 291 -0.70 -6.93 7.19
N LEU A 292 0.04 -6.24 6.33
CA LEU A 292 0.22 -6.60 4.93
C LEU A 292 1.03 -7.89 4.78
N ALA A 293 2.05 -8.09 5.61
CA ALA A 293 2.80 -9.33 5.63
C ALA A 293 1.91 -10.52 6.04
N CYS A 294 1.01 -10.33 7.02
CA CYS A 294 0.04 -11.35 7.38
C CYS A 294 -0.98 -11.63 6.27
N LEU A 295 -1.39 -10.60 5.52
CA LEU A 295 -2.25 -10.76 4.33
C LEU A 295 -1.55 -11.56 3.22
N LEU A 296 -0.26 -11.29 3.00
CA LEU A 296 0.54 -11.84 1.90
C LEU A 296 1.30 -13.12 2.27
N SER A 297 1.19 -13.60 3.53
CA SER A 297 1.98 -14.74 4.00
C SER A 297 1.69 -16.03 3.23
N SER A 298 0.49 -16.16 2.68
CA SER A 298 0.03 -17.28 1.85
C SER A 298 -0.17 -16.90 0.37
N ASP A 299 0.29 -15.71 -0.04
CA ASP A 299 0.12 -15.22 -1.40
C ASP A 299 1.30 -15.67 -2.28
N ARG A 300 1.12 -16.81 -2.96
CA ARG A 300 2.17 -17.40 -3.80
C ARG A 300 2.71 -16.42 -4.84
N ASP A 301 1.85 -15.63 -5.46
CA ASP A 301 2.24 -14.74 -6.55
C ASP A 301 3.11 -13.60 -6.03
N HIS A 302 2.79 -13.06 -4.85
CA HIS A 302 3.66 -12.11 -4.17
C HIS A 302 5.04 -12.70 -3.86
N TRP A 303 5.09 -13.90 -3.29
CA TRP A 303 6.36 -14.59 -3.02
C TRP A 303 7.15 -14.88 -4.31
N GLN A 304 6.48 -15.19 -5.41
CA GLN A 304 7.09 -15.40 -6.72
C GLN A 304 7.70 -14.10 -7.29
N ILE A 305 7.05 -12.95 -7.07
CA ILE A 305 7.60 -11.62 -7.41
C ILE A 305 8.87 -11.36 -6.58
N MET A 306 8.81 -11.60 -5.27
CA MET A 306 9.96 -11.42 -4.38
C MET A 306 11.13 -12.37 -4.71
N ALA A 307 10.84 -13.62 -5.11
CA ALA A 307 11.84 -14.66 -5.41
C ALA A 307 12.88 -14.22 -6.44
N LYS A 308 12.49 -13.37 -7.41
CA LYS A 308 13.40 -12.80 -8.42
C LYS A 308 14.54 -11.97 -7.83
N LYS A 309 14.33 -11.40 -6.64
CA LYS A 309 15.28 -10.52 -5.93
C LYS A 309 16.01 -11.23 -4.78
N MET A 310 15.61 -12.47 -4.44
CA MET A 310 16.14 -13.19 -3.28
C MET A 310 17.52 -13.81 -3.54
N GLY A 311 18.36 -13.78 -2.50
CA GLY A 311 19.53 -14.65 -2.39
C GLY A 311 19.15 -16.13 -2.28
N HIS A 312 20.14 -17.03 -2.41
CA HIS A 312 19.87 -18.47 -2.41
C HIS A 312 19.25 -18.96 -1.10
N GLU A 313 19.80 -18.56 0.05
CA GLU A 313 19.29 -18.96 1.37
C GLU A 313 17.88 -18.43 1.64
N GLN A 314 17.63 -17.15 1.28
CA GLN A 314 16.30 -16.54 1.38
C GLN A 314 15.28 -17.28 0.53
N TRP A 315 15.65 -17.67 -0.69
CA TRP A 315 14.79 -18.42 -1.58
C TRP A 315 14.48 -19.84 -1.05
N ILE A 316 15.44 -20.51 -0.42
CA ILE A 316 15.20 -21.80 0.25
C ILE A 316 14.21 -21.64 1.40
N ALA A 317 14.41 -20.65 2.28
CA ALA A 317 13.52 -20.39 3.40
C ALA A 317 12.10 -20.02 2.95
N ALA A 318 11.99 -19.18 1.90
CA ALA A 318 10.71 -18.83 1.28
C ALA A 318 10.00 -20.07 0.71
N ASN A 319 10.72 -20.95 0.02
CA ASN A 319 10.16 -22.20 -0.50
C ASN A 319 9.68 -23.16 0.59
N ASP A 320 10.43 -23.28 1.68
CA ASP A 320 10.00 -24.08 2.83
C ASP A 320 8.67 -23.54 3.39
N HIS A 321 8.58 -22.22 3.62
CA HIS A 321 7.36 -21.56 4.08
C HIS A 321 6.17 -21.80 3.14
N ILE A 322 6.35 -21.58 1.83
CA ILE A 322 5.29 -21.77 0.82
C ILE A 322 4.83 -23.23 0.76
N ARG A 323 5.75 -24.20 0.88
CA ARG A 323 5.39 -25.62 0.98
C ARG A 323 4.64 -25.95 2.25
N ARG A 324 5.00 -25.36 3.40
CA ARG A 324 4.23 -25.51 4.66
C ARG A 324 2.81 -24.95 4.52
N CYS A 325 2.62 -23.92 3.69
CA CYS A 325 1.30 -23.40 3.33
C CYS A 325 0.52 -24.32 2.36
N GLY A 326 1.14 -25.38 1.82
CA GLY A 326 0.51 -26.28 0.85
C GLY A 326 0.41 -25.67 -0.56
N LEU A 327 1.33 -24.78 -0.91
CA LEU A 327 1.40 -24.10 -2.19
C LEU A 327 2.58 -24.63 -3.03
N ASP A 328 2.48 -24.48 -4.35
CA ASP A 328 3.54 -24.88 -5.27
C ASP A 328 4.83 -24.10 -5.04
N ALA A 329 5.96 -24.79 -5.21
CA ALA A 329 7.28 -24.18 -5.05
C ALA A 329 7.47 -22.95 -5.96
N LEU A 330 8.25 -22.00 -5.45
CA LEU A 330 8.67 -20.80 -6.15
C LEU A 330 9.69 -21.16 -7.23
N THR A 331 9.53 -20.55 -8.39
CA THR A 331 10.47 -20.63 -9.50
C THR A 331 11.48 -19.50 -9.43
N ARG A 332 12.65 -19.70 -10.04
CA ARG A 332 13.71 -18.69 -10.12
C ARG A 332 14.01 -18.38 -11.57
#